data_AF-A0A5A7NAR6-F1
#
_entry.id   AF-A0A5A7NAR6-F1
#
_cell.length_a   1.000
_cell.length_b   1.000
_cell.length_c   1.000
_cell.angle_alpha   90.00
_cell.angle_beta   90.00
_cell.angle_gamma   90.00
#
_symmetry.space_group_name_H-M   'P 1'
#
loop_
_entity.id
_entity.type
_entity.pdbx_description
1 polymer ?
#
loop_
_entity_poly.entity_id
_entity_poly.type
_entity_poly.pdbx_seq_one_letter_code
_entity_poly.pdbx_strand_id
1 'polypeptide(L)' 'MELEEFARSFDRLSQPEQSVVMLVGVCGYKYHEAADQLGLAVGTVKSRLFRARDSLRDMQKPVPLH' A
#
# COMPACT_ATOMS: atom_id res chain seq x y z
N MET A 1 16.96 4.64 -9.41
CA MET A 1 16.74 3.18 -9.55
C MET A 1 15.84 2.61 -8.46
N GLU A 2 16.20 2.57 -7.17
CA GLU A 2 15.33 1.98 -6.12
C GLU A 2 13.95 2.66 -5.99
N LEU A 3 13.90 3.99 -6.00
CA LEU A 3 12.64 4.74 -5.93
C LEU A 3 11.75 4.51 -7.15
N GLU A 4 12.34 4.36 -8.35
CA GLU A 4 11.59 4.08 -9.57
C GLU A 4 11.01 2.67 -9.57
N GLU A 5 11.72 1.70 -8.99
CA GLU A 5 11.24 0.33 -8.86
C GLU A 5 10.12 0.22 -7.82
N PHE A 6 10.24 0.97 -6.73
CA PHE A 6 9.13 1.16 -5.80
C PHE A 6 7.93 1.80 -6.49
N ALA A 7 8.11 2.88 -7.23
CA ALA A 7 7.02 3.55 -7.96
C ALA A 7 6.30 2.60 -8.92
N ARG A 8 7.06 1.82 -9.72
CA ARG A 8 6.49 0.79 -10.59
C ARG A 8 5.72 -0.29 -9.84
N SER A 9 6.20 -0.71 -8.67
CA SER A 9 5.53 -1.72 -7.83
C SER A 9 4.28 -1.14 -7.16
N PHE A 10 4.33 0.13 -6.78
CA PHE A 10 3.23 0.87 -6.21
C PHE A 10 2.09 1.05 -7.21
N ASP A 11 2.41 1.40 -8.46
CA ASP A 11 1.41 1.55 -9.54
C ASP A 11 0.66 0.24 -9.85
N ARG A 12 1.24 -0.92 -9.49
CA ARG A 12 0.61 -2.24 -9.64
C ARG A 12 -0.38 -2.59 -8.53
N LEU A 13 -0.37 -1.86 -7.42
CA LEU A 13 -1.37 -2.05 -6.37
C LEU A 13 -2.76 -1.67 -6.89
N SER A 14 -3.80 -2.28 -6.33
CA SER A 14 -5.16 -1.84 -6.64
C SER A 14 -5.40 -0.40 -6.13
N GLN A 15 -6.29 0.35 -6.77
CA GLN A 15 -6.58 1.74 -6.36
C GLN A 15 -6.96 1.87 -4.86
N PRO A 16 -7.75 0.95 -4.28
CA PRO A 16 -8.03 0.95 -2.84
C PRO A 16 -6.80 0.75 -1.95
N GLU A 17 -5.81 -0.03 -2.40
CA GLU A 17 -4.55 -0.28 -1.70
C GLU A 17 -3.61 0.93 -1.81
N GLN A 18 -3.48 1.51 -3.01
CA GLN A 18 -2.72 2.74 -3.22
C GLN A 18 -3.22 3.86 -2.31
N SER A 19 -4.54 4.04 -2.22
CA SER A 19 -5.16 5.09 -1.41
C SER A 19 -4.81 4.96 0.07
N VAL A 20 -4.90 3.76 0.65
CA VAL A 20 -4.55 3.56 2.07
C VAL A 20 -3.05 3.70 2.33
N VAL A 21 -2.20 3.28 1.38
CA VAL A 21 -0.74 3.45 1.51
C VAL A 21 -0.35 4.92 1.41
N MET A 22 -0.95 5.70 0.50
CA MET A 22 -0.69 7.14 0.40
C MET A 22 -1.07 7.86 1.70
N LEU A 23 -2.31 7.67 2.18
CA LEU A 23 -2.78 8.38 3.37
C LEU A 23 -1.95 8.04 4.61
N VAL A 24 -1.68 6.76 4.85
CA VAL A 24 -0.98 6.33 6.08
C VAL A 24 0.53 6.44 5.94
N GLY A 25 1.10 5.97 4.83
CA GLY A 25 2.54 5.84 4.64
C GLY A 25 3.21 7.13 4.16
N VAL A 26 2.50 7.97 3.40
CA VAL A 26 3.07 9.20 2.82
C VAL A 26 2.52 10.43 3.55
N CYS A 27 1.20 10.55 3.69
CA CYS A 27 0.58 11.69 4.34
C CYS A 27 0.60 11.61 5.87
N GLY A 28 0.98 10.46 6.46
CA GLY A 28 1.14 10.28 7.90
C GLY A 28 -0.16 10.18 8.69
N TYR A 29 -1.29 9.91 8.03
CA TYR A 29 -2.60 9.78 8.69
C TYR A 29 -2.60 8.55 9.61
N LYS A 30 -3.23 8.69 10.78
CA LYS A 30 -3.58 7.55 11.63
C LYS A 30 -4.66 6.73 10.94
N TYR A 31 -4.80 5.46 11.35
CA TYR A 31 -5.76 4.55 10.73
C TYR A 31 -7.22 5.02 10.79
N HIS A 32 -7.62 5.74 11.84
CA HIS A 32 -8.99 6.28 11.95
C HIS A 32 -9.18 7.49 11.02
N GLU A 33 -8.21 8.41 10.95
CA GLU A 33 -8.26 9.57 10.04
C GLU A 33 -8.32 9.11 8.58
N ALA A 34 -7.54 8.09 8.20
CA ALA A 34 -7.60 7.51 6.86
C ALA A 34 -8.92 6.76 6.61
N ALA A 35 -9.53 6.15 7.64
CA ALA A 35 -10.81 5.48 7.53
C ALA A 35 -11.94 6.49 7.29
N ASP A 36 -11.94 7.58 8.04
CA ASP A 36 -12.91 8.67 7.91
C ASP A 36 -12.78 9.32 6.52
N GLN A 37 -11.55 9.62 6.09
CA GLN A 37 -11.29 10.22 4.77
C GLN A 37 -11.74 9.34 3.60
N LEU A 38 -11.65 8.02 3.74
CA LEU A 38 -12.03 7.07 2.68
C LEU A 38 -13.47 6.55 2.82
N GLY A 39 -14.20 6.92 3.87
CA GLY A 39 -15.53 6.38 4.16
C GLY A 39 -15.54 4.87 4.43
N LEU A 40 -14.54 4.37 5.16
CA LEU A 40 -14.34 2.94 5.44
C LEU A 40 -14.33 2.65 6.94
N ALA A 41 -14.49 1.39 7.31
CA ALA A 41 -14.16 0.95 8.66
C ALA A 41 -12.64 0.91 8.89
N VAL A 42 -12.19 1.20 10.11
CA VAL A 42 -10.75 1.12 10.50
C VAL A 42 -10.16 -0.27 10.24
N GLY A 43 -10.94 -1.33 10.46
CA GLY A 43 -10.53 -2.72 10.15
C GLY A 43 -10.29 -2.95 8.65
N THR A 44 -11.05 -2.27 7.79
CA THR A 44 -10.86 -2.29 6.33
C THR A 44 -9.58 -1.58 5.93
N VAL A 45 -9.26 -0.43 6.55
CA VAL A 45 -7.99 0.26 6.31
C VAL A 45 -6.81 -0.63 6.70
N LYS A 46 -6.85 -1.24 7.89
CA LYS A 46 -5.79 -2.15 8.37
C LYS A 46 -5.59 -3.35 7.43
N SER A 47 -6.68 -4.00 7.01
CA SER A 47 -6.59 -5.17 6.12
C SER A 47 -6.13 -4.83 4.70
N ARG A 48 -6.56 -3.68 4.14
CA ARG A 48 -6.05 -3.17 2.85
C ARG A 48 -4.57 -2.81 2.94
N LEU A 49 -4.15 -2.13 4.01
CA LEU A 49 -2.74 -1.77 4.21
C LEU A 49 -1.86 -3.00 4.37
N PHE A 50 -2.34 -4.04 5.08
CA PHE A 50 -1.64 -5.32 5.19
C PHE A 50 -1.43 -5.96 3.82
N ARG A 51 -2.50 -6.10 3.01
CA ARG A 51 -2.42 -6.66 1.65
C ARG A 51 -1.49 -5.85 0.74
N ALA A 52 -1.61 -4.53 0.75
CA ALA A 52 -0.74 -3.64 -0.03
C ALA A 52 0.74 -3.86 0.29
N ARG A 53 1.10 -3.95 1.58
CA ARG A 53 2.48 -4.22 2.02
C ARG A 53 2.97 -5.60 1.62
N ASP A 54 2.11 -6.61 1.71
CA ASP A 54 2.41 -7.97 1.29
C ASP A 54 2.71 -8.03 -0.21
N SER A 55 1.84 -7.43 -1.03
CA SER A 55 2.04 -7.35 -2.49
C SER A 55 3.30 -6.58 -2.87
N LEU A 56 3.59 -5.44 -2.23
CA LEU A 56 4.83 -4.69 -2.49
C LEU A 56 6.07 -5.51 -2.14
N ARG A 57 6.04 -6.24 -1.02
CA ARG A 57 7.14 -7.13 -0.62
C ARG A 57 7.34 -8.25 -1.63
N ASP A 58 6.26 -8.85 -2.13
CA ASP A 58 6.35 -9.93 -3.11
C ASP A 58 6.90 -9.44 -4.45
N MET A 59 6.55 -8.23 -4.88
CA MET A 59 7.09 -7.62 -6.10
C MET A 59 8.58 -7.23 -5.99
N GLN A 60 9.09 -6.99 -4.78
CA GLN A 60 10.49 -6.68 -4.51
C GLN A 60 11.37 -7.94 -4.33
N LYS A 61 10.78 -9.13 -4.26
CA LYS A 61 11.58 -10.37 -4.21
C LYS A 61 12.27 -10.55 -5.57
N PRO A 62 13.58 -10.86 -5.60
CA PRO A 62 14.25 -11.19 -6.85
C PRO A 62 13.55 -12.41 -7.47
N VAL A 63 13.25 -12.33 -8.76
CA VAL A 63 12.73 -13.48 -9.52
C VAL A 63 13.78 -14.58 -9.40
N PRO A 64 13.44 -15.78 -8.88
CA PRO A 64 14.41 -16.85 -8.76
C PRO A 64 14.99 -17.16 -10.15
N LEU A 65 16.31 -17.08 -10.26
CA LEU A 65 17.04 -17.53 -11.43
C LEU A 65 16.89 -19.06 -11.51
N HIS A 66 16.22 -19.54 -12.55
CA HIS A 66 16.18 -20.96 -12.91
C HIS A 66 17.49 -21.38 -13.57
#